data_AF-A0A1F3VEN6-F1
#
_entry.id   AF-A0A1F3VEN6-F1
#
_cell.length_a   1.000
_cell.length_b   1.000
_cell.length_c   1.000
_cell.angle_alpha   90.00
_cell.angle_beta   90.00
_cell.angle_gamma   90.00
#
_symmetry.space_group_name_H-M   'P 1'
#
loop_
_entity.id
_entity.type
_entity.pdbx_description
1 polymer ?
#
loop_
_entity_poly.entity_id
_entity_poly.type
_entity_poly.pdbx_seq_one_letter_code
_entity_poly.pdbx_strand_id
1 'polypeptide(L)'
;MTNQTTLNSFVGEIHYYRIYDIGWAVDLKIATAMLEKKNSAQTFKLNKSNRKMVMNEAPLVISLGDWTITIFDKTYPVKSFAKLWSFGALSITYRIQVGDAISIEELKKISRYLEDDQLLTANTLEKAREISEDLKVAIRGINIWDQFEDYLIFVVDAKKIPALKIENVLAEENIFQLLLQEQDLKLGHQVKDHIRDSVYQYSDNDFVIIDWSSALVYSEDDKQDIADVIEFALCQLLELRYYDDQLDRQLNVLYKSIQQNSPSVFTANYSKFAKEASLIYIDMSEIIERIENSLKIIGDFFYAKIFRASTQRFRVQDWQQSVDKKLKNLADISVIFQNEINEKRNQMMEIVIIVLIAVEVVPLVLRFVF
;
A
#
# COMPACT_ATOMS: atom_id res chain seq x y z
N MET A 1 23.80 33.96 23.43
CA MET A 1 23.35 32.74 24.11
C MET A 1 21.93 32.47 23.63
N THR A 2 21.81 31.79 22.49
CA THR A 2 20.52 31.35 21.95
C THR A 2 20.08 30.16 22.79
N ASN A 3 18.98 30.29 23.53
CA ASN A 3 18.37 29.15 24.24
C ASN A 3 18.12 28.04 23.21
N GLN A 4 18.82 26.93 23.33
CA GLN A 4 18.60 25.74 22.51
C GLN A 4 17.32 25.07 23.00
N THR A 5 16.23 25.21 22.24
CA THR A 5 15.00 24.44 22.49
C THR A 5 15.26 22.98 22.08
N THR A 6 15.40 22.08 23.04
CA THR A 6 15.46 20.63 22.83
C THR A 6 14.05 20.03 22.96
N LEU A 7 13.79 18.92 22.26
CA LEU A 7 12.50 18.22 22.35
C LEU A 7 12.49 17.29 23.57
N ASN A 8 12.45 17.86 24.78
CA ASN A 8 12.39 17.09 26.03
C ASN A 8 10.96 16.66 26.38
N SER A 9 9.97 17.31 25.79
CA SER A 9 8.55 17.02 25.94
C SER A 9 7.84 17.06 24.59
N PHE A 10 6.73 16.34 24.49
CA PHE A 10 5.87 16.27 23.32
C PHE A 10 4.51 16.87 23.63
N VAL A 11 4.02 17.71 22.72
CA VAL A 11 2.65 18.19 22.65
C VAL A 11 2.24 18.17 21.18
N GLY A 12 1.05 17.68 20.87
CA GLY A 12 0.59 17.57 19.49
C GLY A 12 -0.34 16.40 19.27
N GLU A 13 -0.15 15.67 18.17
CA GLU A 13 -1.03 14.59 17.74
C GLU A 13 -0.21 13.34 17.41
N ILE A 14 -0.69 12.17 17.83
CA ILE A 14 -0.18 10.88 17.37
C ILE A 14 -1.17 10.35 16.36
N HIS A 15 -0.76 10.21 15.11
CA HIS A 15 -1.57 9.57 14.08
C HIS A 15 -1.23 8.08 14.05
N TYR A 16 -2.21 7.26 14.42
CA TYR A 16 -2.16 5.82 14.31
C TYR A 16 -2.85 5.37 13.02
N TYR A 17 -2.10 4.77 12.11
CA TYR A 17 -2.60 4.29 10.82
C TYR A 17 -2.77 2.77 10.81
N ARG A 18 -3.89 2.33 10.22
CA ARG A 18 -4.12 0.94 9.79
C ARG A 18 -4.70 0.98 8.38
N ILE A 19 -4.02 0.37 7.42
CA ILE A 19 -4.42 0.40 6.01
C ILE A 19 -4.77 -1.01 5.55
N TYR A 20 -5.94 -1.15 4.96
CA TYR A 20 -6.48 -2.42 4.47
C TYR A 20 -6.75 -2.35 2.97
N ASP A 21 -6.52 -3.46 2.27
CA ASP A 21 -7.04 -3.65 0.92
C ASP A 21 -8.46 -4.19 1.08
N ILE A 22 -9.45 -3.54 0.45
CA ILE A 22 -10.86 -3.93 0.58
C ILE A 22 -11.48 -4.43 -0.73
N GLY A 23 -10.71 -4.50 -1.82
CA GLY A 23 -11.17 -4.89 -3.14
C GLY A 23 -10.43 -4.17 -4.27
N TRP A 24 -10.60 -4.63 -5.52
CA TRP A 24 -9.73 -4.27 -6.65
C TRP A 24 -9.87 -2.84 -7.17
N ALA A 25 -11.04 -2.24 -7.01
CA ALA A 25 -11.31 -0.89 -7.49
C ALA A 25 -12.52 -0.30 -6.79
N VAL A 26 -12.50 1.02 -6.63
CA VAL A 26 -13.56 1.77 -5.97
C VAL A 26 -14.01 2.90 -6.88
N ASP A 27 -15.30 2.94 -7.20
CA ASP A 27 -15.92 4.10 -7.82
C ASP A 27 -16.19 5.18 -6.75
N LEU A 28 -15.25 6.11 -6.61
CA LEU A 28 -15.33 7.17 -5.62
C LEU A 28 -16.57 8.07 -5.81
N LYS A 29 -17.10 8.20 -7.03
CA LYS A 29 -18.30 9.01 -7.29
C LYS A 29 -19.54 8.32 -6.74
N ILE A 30 -19.68 7.02 -6.99
CA ILE A 30 -20.77 6.21 -6.43
C ILE A 30 -20.66 6.16 -4.91
N ALA A 31 -19.46 5.91 -4.37
CA ALA A 31 -19.22 5.90 -2.92
C ALA A 31 -19.62 7.23 -2.26
N THR A 32 -19.22 8.36 -2.85
CA THR A 32 -19.60 9.70 -2.38
C THR A 32 -21.12 9.86 -2.37
N ALA A 33 -21.80 9.53 -3.47
CA ALA A 33 -23.25 9.64 -3.56
C ALA A 33 -23.99 8.73 -2.57
N MET A 34 -23.44 7.54 -2.25
CA MET A 34 -24.01 6.63 -1.24
C MET A 34 -23.91 7.22 0.17
N LEU A 35 -22.75 7.78 0.53
CA LEU A 35 -22.55 8.43 1.83
C LEU A 35 -23.40 9.70 1.97
N GLU A 36 -23.51 10.50 0.90
CA GLU A 36 -24.36 11.70 0.90
C GLU A 36 -25.85 11.37 1.08
N LYS A 37 -26.33 10.27 0.47
CA LYS A 37 -27.71 9.80 0.64
C LYS A 37 -27.99 9.23 2.03
N LYS A 38 -26.97 8.68 2.69
CA LYS A 38 -27.05 8.19 4.08
C LYS A 38 -27.05 9.32 5.13
N ASN A 39 -26.91 10.59 4.74
CA ASN A 39 -26.91 11.74 5.65
C ASN A 39 -28.25 11.90 6.42
N SER A 40 -28.41 11.19 7.52
CA SER A 40 -29.41 11.51 8.55
C SER A 40 -28.96 11.29 10.00
N ALA A 41 -27.82 10.66 10.30
CA ALA A 41 -27.31 10.65 11.68
C ALA A 41 -25.82 10.32 11.77
N GLN A 42 -25.02 11.32 12.14
CA GLN A 42 -23.76 11.26 12.90
C GLN A 42 -22.52 10.48 12.41
N THR A 43 -22.55 9.55 11.45
CA THR A 43 -21.37 8.66 11.29
C THR A 43 -20.29 9.14 10.34
N PHE A 44 -20.60 9.90 9.27
CA PHE A 44 -19.62 10.23 8.23
C PHE A 44 -19.78 11.67 7.68
N LYS A 45 -18.83 12.57 7.96
CA LYS A 45 -18.78 13.92 7.34
C LYS A 45 -17.71 13.97 6.27
N LEU A 46 -18.08 14.45 5.07
CA LEU A 46 -17.15 14.74 3.98
C LEU A 46 -16.36 16.01 4.30
N ASN A 47 -15.03 15.90 4.35
CA ASN A 47 -14.15 17.05 4.46
C ASN A 47 -13.69 17.50 3.06
N LYS A 48 -14.00 18.75 2.69
CA LYS A 48 -13.38 19.38 1.51
C LYS A 48 -11.92 19.64 1.84
N SER A 49 -11.06 19.04 1.02
CA SER A 49 -9.62 19.18 1.08
C SER A 49 -9.21 20.55 0.52
N ASN A 50 -8.88 21.52 1.39
CA ASN A 50 -8.13 22.73 1.00
C ASN A 50 -6.62 22.39 0.93
N ARG A 51 -6.26 21.34 0.17
CA ARG A 51 -4.88 20.85 0.10
C ARG A 51 -4.07 21.62 -0.93
N LYS A 52 -2.79 21.89 -0.62
CA LYS A 52 -1.80 22.34 -1.61
C LYS A 52 -1.37 21.22 -2.56
N MET A 53 -1.52 19.96 -2.13
CA MET A 53 -1.25 18.79 -2.96
C MET A 53 -2.37 18.54 -3.97
N VAL A 54 -2.06 18.66 -5.26
CA VAL A 54 -2.94 18.30 -6.37
C VAL A 54 -2.78 16.81 -6.68
N MET A 55 -3.85 16.04 -6.55
CA MET A 55 -3.94 14.63 -6.96
C MET A 55 -4.95 14.48 -8.11
N ASN A 56 -4.71 13.54 -9.03
CA ASN A 56 -5.66 13.26 -10.12
C ASN A 56 -7.01 12.77 -9.61
N GLU A 57 -7.00 11.83 -8.66
CA GLU A 57 -8.18 11.31 -7.97
C GLU A 57 -7.91 11.40 -6.46
N ALA A 58 -8.41 12.45 -5.82
CA ALA A 58 -8.29 12.59 -4.37
C ALA A 58 -9.09 11.49 -3.65
N PRO A 59 -8.58 10.93 -2.54
CA PRO A 59 -9.31 9.92 -1.79
C PRO A 59 -10.57 10.50 -1.16
N LEU A 60 -11.58 9.65 -1.01
CA LEU A 60 -12.79 9.97 -0.27
C LEU A 60 -12.51 9.95 1.23
N VAL A 61 -12.61 11.12 1.88
CA VAL A 61 -12.36 11.27 3.31
C VAL A 61 -13.66 11.16 4.10
N ILE A 62 -13.66 10.27 5.09
CA ILE A 62 -14.80 9.85 5.87
C ILE A 62 -14.46 10.08 7.35
N SER A 63 -15.11 11.01 8.04
CA SER A 63 -14.96 11.16 9.50
C SER A 63 -15.65 10.00 10.21
N LEU A 64 -15.01 9.22 11.06
CA LEU A 64 -15.61 8.07 11.79
C LEU A 64 -16.15 8.43 13.18
N GLY A 65 -16.08 9.71 13.55
CA GLY A 65 -16.52 10.22 14.85
C GLY A 65 -15.37 10.41 15.84
N ASP A 66 -15.70 11.11 16.93
CA ASP A 66 -14.76 11.44 18.01
C ASP A 66 -15.05 10.55 19.22
N TRP A 67 -14.00 10.06 19.86
CA TRP A 67 -14.06 9.22 21.06
C TRP A 67 -12.84 9.46 21.95
N THR A 68 -12.68 8.70 23.02
CA THR A 68 -11.55 8.85 23.95
C THR A 68 -10.89 7.52 24.24
N ILE A 69 -9.56 7.49 24.23
CA ILE A 69 -8.77 6.31 24.62
C ILE A 69 -8.10 6.57 25.97
N THR A 70 -8.07 5.57 26.85
CA THR A 70 -7.33 5.64 28.11
C THR A 70 -6.07 4.81 28.00
N ILE A 71 -4.90 5.44 28.16
CA ILE A 71 -3.58 4.81 28.10
C ILE A 71 -2.83 5.22 29.39
N PHE A 72 -2.37 4.24 30.17
CA PHE A 72 -1.67 4.46 31.44
C PHE A 72 -2.38 5.49 32.37
N ASP A 73 -3.67 5.28 32.62
CA ASP A 73 -4.54 6.14 33.46
C ASP A 73 -4.74 7.58 32.97
N LYS A 74 -4.29 7.91 31.76
CA LYS A 74 -4.55 9.18 31.09
C LYS A 74 -5.52 9.00 29.94
N THR A 75 -6.51 9.87 29.86
CA THR A 75 -7.52 9.86 28.80
C THR A 75 -7.17 10.87 27.72
N TYR A 76 -7.07 10.40 26.48
CA TYR A 76 -6.74 11.19 25.31
C TYR A 76 -7.95 11.28 24.37
N PRO A 77 -8.35 12.47 23.90
CA PRO A 77 -9.33 12.61 22.83
C PRO A 77 -8.79 12.03 21.52
N VAL A 78 -9.63 11.32 20.78
CA VAL A 78 -9.30 10.70 19.49
C VAL A 78 -10.26 11.18 18.43
N LYS A 79 -9.72 11.73 17.34
CA LYS A 79 -10.47 12.00 16.12
C LYS A 79 -10.21 10.90 15.11
N SER A 80 -11.27 10.28 14.60
CA SER A 80 -11.15 9.12 13.72
C SER A 80 -11.55 9.46 12.30
N PHE A 81 -10.76 8.98 11.36
CA PHE A 81 -10.97 9.19 9.93
C PHE A 81 -10.74 7.89 9.17
N ALA A 82 -11.44 7.72 8.05
CA ALA A 82 -11.06 6.80 7.01
C ALA A 82 -10.81 7.57 5.70
N LYS A 83 -9.87 7.08 4.91
CA LYS A 83 -9.63 7.54 3.54
C LYS A 83 -9.69 6.36 2.59
N LEU A 84 -10.61 6.45 1.64
CA LEU A 84 -10.86 5.44 0.64
C LEU A 84 -10.26 5.88 -0.70
N TRP A 85 -9.40 5.05 -1.26
CA TRP A 85 -8.70 5.28 -2.52
C TRP A 85 -9.37 4.54 -3.67
N SER A 86 -9.24 5.05 -4.90
CA SER A 86 -9.90 4.45 -6.07
C SER A 86 -9.35 3.08 -6.47
N PHE A 87 -8.16 2.74 -5.99
CA PHE A 87 -7.48 1.48 -6.28
C PHE A 87 -7.71 0.37 -5.26
N GLY A 88 -8.46 0.60 -4.17
CA GLY A 88 -8.81 -0.47 -3.22
C GLY A 88 -8.36 -0.25 -1.79
N ALA A 89 -7.36 0.59 -1.56
CA ALA A 89 -6.89 0.88 -0.21
C ALA A 89 -7.91 1.69 0.61
N LEU A 90 -8.11 1.24 1.84
CA LEU A 90 -8.83 1.94 2.91
C LEU A 90 -7.89 2.18 4.08
N SER A 91 -7.48 3.43 4.26
CA SER A 91 -6.71 3.87 5.43
C SER A 91 -7.65 4.28 6.54
N ILE A 92 -7.46 3.76 7.76
CA ILE A 92 -8.12 4.20 8.98
C ILE A 92 -7.07 4.88 9.85
N THR A 93 -7.39 6.10 10.28
CA THR A 93 -6.49 6.93 11.10
C THR A 93 -7.17 7.33 12.39
N TYR A 94 -6.52 7.03 13.51
CA TYR A 94 -6.87 7.56 14.83
C TYR A 94 -5.86 8.65 15.22
N ARG A 95 -6.34 9.88 15.34
CA ARG A 95 -5.52 11.03 15.74
C ARG A 95 -5.69 11.31 17.22
N ILE A 96 -4.79 10.75 18.00
CA ILE A 96 -4.76 10.86 19.46
C ILE A 96 -4.20 12.24 19.81
N GLN A 97 -5.00 13.06 20.49
CA GLN A 97 -4.66 14.43 20.83
C GLN A 97 -3.89 14.46 22.16
N VAL A 98 -2.61 14.81 22.11
CA VAL A 98 -1.77 15.03 23.29
C VAL A 98 -1.78 16.51 23.61
N GLY A 99 -2.80 16.94 24.36
CA GLY A 99 -3.05 18.35 24.67
C GLY A 99 -2.07 18.95 25.68
N ASP A 100 -1.71 18.16 26.69
CA ASP A 100 -0.74 18.52 27.74
C ASP A 100 0.63 17.91 27.44
N ALA A 101 1.70 18.60 27.84
CA ALA A 101 3.06 18.16 27.59
C ALA A 101 3.38 16.85 28.33
N ILE A 102 3.77 15.83 27.58
CA ILE A 102 4.28 14.56 28.11
C ILE A 102 5.79 14.46 27.85
N SER A 103 6.50 13.67 28.65
CA SER A 103 7.92 13.40 28.37
C SER A 103 8.09 12.51 27.13
N ILE A 104 9.26 12.57 26.48
CA ILE A 104 9.56 11.64 25.36
C ILE A 104 9.57 10.18 25.82
N GLU A 105 9.97 9.93 27.06
CA GLU A 105 9.94 8.58 27.64
C GLU A 105 8.50 8.06 27.81
N GLU A 106 7.58 8.94 28.20
CA GLU A 106 6.16 8.61 28.22
C GLU A 106 5.60 8.40 26.81
N LEU A 107 6.00 9.23 25.84
CA LEU A 107 5.61 9.06 24.44
C LEU A 107 6.09 7.73 23.85
N LYS A 108 7.31 7.29 24.16
CA LYS A 108 7.83 5.98 23.76
C LYS A 108 6.97 4.83 24.32
N LYS A 109 6.54 4.91 25.58
CA LYS A 109 5.64 3.92 26.18
C LYS A 109 4.28 3.91 25.49
N ILE A 110 3.73 5.08 25.16
CA ILE A 110 2.48 5.19 24.40
C ILE A 110 2.65 4.60 23.00
N SER A 111 3.74 4.89 22.29
CA SER A 111 4.05 4.31 20.97
C SER A 111 4.01 2.79 21.03
N ARG A 112 4.70 2.20 22.00
CA ARG A 112 4.75 0.74 22.18
C ARG A 112 3.40 0.14 22.53
N TYR A 113 2.63 0.82 23.38
CA TYR A 113 1.26 0.42 23.69
C TYR A 113 0.41 0.37 22.42
N LEU A 114 0.47 1.39 21.56
CA LEU A 114 -0.31 1.46 20.33
C LEU A 114 0.09 0.40 19.30
N GLU A 115 1.38 0.06 19.22
CA GLU A 115 1.91 -1.00 18.36
C GLU A 115 1.35 -2.37 18.76
N ASP A 116 1.33 -2.69 20.05
CA ASP A 116 0.92 -4.00 20.60
C ASP A 116 -0.60 -4.12 20.85
N ASP A 117 -1.40 -3.06 20.69
CA ASP A 117 -2.82 -3.05 21.06
C ASP A 117 -3.69 -3.84 20.05
N GLN A 118 -4.08 -5.05 20.47
CA GLN A 118 -4.96 -5.94 19.71
C GLN A 118 -6.41 -5.42 19.61
N LEU A 119 -6.89 -4.67 20.61
CA LEU A 119 -8.24 -4.14 20.63
C LEU A 119 -8.41 -3.02 19.60
N LEU A 120 -7.43 -2.11 19.52
CA LEU A 120 -7.35 -1.09 18.48
C LEU A 120 -7.32 -1.72 17.10
N THR A 121 -6.47 -2.74 16.92
CA THR A 121 -6.35 -3.47 15.65
C THR A 121 -7.66 -4.16 15.24
N ALA A 122 -8.35 -4.78 16.20
CA ALA A 122 -9.67 -5.38 15.96
C ALA A 122 -10.73 -4.31 15.62
N ASN A 123 -10.70 -3.18 16.31
CA ASN A 123 -11.63 -2.08 16.11
C ASN A 123 -11.45 -1.41 14.73
N THR A 124 -10.21 -1.19 14.28
CA THR A 124 -9.95 -0.67 12.93
C THR A 124 -10.42 -1.66 11.86
N LEU A 125 -10.20 -2.96 12.04
CA LEU A 125 -10.69 -3.97 11.11
C LEU A 125 -12.23 -4.03 11.05
N GLU A 126 -12.89 -3.91 12.21
CA GLU A 126 -14.36 -3.82 12.27
C GLU A 126 -14.88 -2.60 11.50
N LYS A 127 -14.25 -1.43 11.67
CA LYS A 127 -14.60 -0.23 10.88
C LYS A 127 -14.33 -0.40 9.39
N ALA A 128 -13.25 -1.07 9.00
CA ALA A 128 -13.00 -1.39 7.61
C ALA A 128 -14.12 -2.26 7.01
N ARG A 129 -14.59 -3.27 7.77
CA ARG A 129 -15.71 -4.14 7.38
C ARG A 129 -17.03 -3.36 7.25
N GLU A 130 -17.35 -2.52 8.24
CA GLU A 130 -18.55 -1.68 8.22
C GLU A 130 -18.57 -0.78 6.97
N ILE A 131 -17.46 -0.08 6.69
CA ILE A 131 -17.34 0.81 5.52
C ILE A 131 -17.44 0.01 4.22
N SER A 132 -16.80 -1.16 4.15
CA SER A 132 -16.83 -2.01 2.95
C SER A 132 -18.23 -2.52 2.64
N GLU A 133 -18.98 -2.96 3.66
CA GLU A 133 -20.38 -3.38 3.50
C GLU A 133 -21.29 -2.20 3.12
N ASP A 134 -21.08 -1.05 3.75
CA ASP A 134 -21.83 0.17 3.49
C ASP A 134 -21.65 0.70 2.07
N LEU A 135 -20.47 0.47 1.48
CA LEU A 135 -20.07 0.93 0.16
C LEU A 135 -20.01 -0.20 -0.88
N LYS A 136 -20.65 -1.34 -0.61
CA LYS A 136 -20.50 -2.54 -1.45
C LYS A 136 -20.84 -2.39 -2.92
N VAL A 137 -21.70 -1.42 -3.27
CA VAL A 137 -22.06 -1.14 -4.67
C VAL A 137 -20.96 -0.36 -5.40
N ALA A 138 -20.15 0.40 -4.66
CA ALA A 138 -19.04 1.18 -5.20
C ALA A 138 -17.74 0.38 -5.30
N ILE A 139 -17.61 -0.70 -4.53
CA ILE A 139 -16.38 -1.51 -4.46
C ILE A 139 -16.51 -2.74 -5.37
N ARG A 140 -15.55 -2.92 -6.29
CA ARG A 140 -15.46 -4.10 -7.14
C ARG A 140 -14.63 -5.18 -6.47
N GLY A 141 -15.15 -6.41 -6.47
CA GLY A 141 -14.41 -7.56 -5.94
C GLY A 141 -14.11 -7.44 -4.44
N ILE A 142 -15.11 -7.06 -3.64
CA ILE A 142 -14.94 -6.88 -2.18
C ILE A 142 -14.28 -8.09 -1.57
N ASN A 143 -13.10 -7.87 -1.02
CA ASN A 143 -12.36 -8.86 -0.29
C ASN A 143 -11.35 -8.13 0.59
N ILE A 144 -11.54 -8.19 1.90
CA ILE A 144 -10.59 -7.55 2.82
C ILE A 144 -9.40 -8.49 2.98
N TRP A 145 -8.21 -8.03 2.58
CA TRP A 145 -6.99 -8.81 2.75
C TRP A 145 -6.70 -9.02 4.24
N ASP A 146 -6.18 -10.20 4.59
CA ASP A 146 -5.90 -10.60 5.97
C ASP A 146 -4.65 -9.90 6.54
N GLN A 147 -3.86 -9.27 5.67
CA GLN A 147 -2.72 -8.44 6.03
C GLN A 147 -3.09 -6.95 5.95
N PHE A 148 -2.32 -6.12 6.64
CA PHE A 148 -2.49 -4.67 6.67
C PHE A 148 -1.13 -3.99 6.74
N GLU A 149 -1.11 -2.68 6.49
CA GLU A 149 0.01 -1.81 6.87
C GLU A 149 -0.33 -1.01 8.11
N ASP A 150 0.69 -0.73 8.91
CA ASP A 150 0.61 0.14 10.06
C ASP A 150 1.73 1.17 10.09
N TYR A 151 1.45 2.29 10.76
CA TYR A 151 2.43 3.35 10.88
C TYR A 151 2.02 4.35 11.96
N LEU A 152 3.02 4.94 12.61
CA LEU A 152 2.83 6.05 13.54
C LEU A 152 3.41 7.34 12.96
N ILE A 153 2.66 8.43 13.03
CA ILE A 153 3.20 9.78 12.78
C ILE A 153 3.03 10.61 14.04
N PHE A 154 4.16 11.04 14.60
CA PHE A 154 4.22 11.99 15.71
C PHE A 154 4.22 13.41 15.13
N VAL A 155 3.10 14.11 15.26
CA VAL A 155 2.95 15.48 14.77
C VAL A 155 3.09 16.44 15.93
N VAL A 156 4.20 17.17 15.98
CA VAL A 156 4.48 18.14 17.04
C VAL A 156 3.68 19.43 16.79
N ASP A 157 3.07 19.97 17.84
CA ASP A 157 2.39 21.27 17.80
C ASP A 157 3.43 22.41 17.85
N ALA A 158 3.80 22.93 16.67
CA ALA A 158 4.77 24.01 16.51
C ALA A 158 4.38 25.30 17.25
N LYS A 159 3.10 25.52 17.55
CA LYS A 159 2.64 26.69 18.31
C LYS A 159 2.93 26.57 19.80
N LYS A 160 2.91 25.34 20.33
CA LYS A 160 3.23 25.05 21.74
C LYS A 160 4.71 24.78 21.97
N ILE A 161 5.41 24.29 20.94
CA ILE A 161 6.87 24.08 20.95
C ILE A 161 7.50 24.91 19.81
N PRO A 162 7.61 26.24 19.98
CA PRO A 162 8.14 27.11 18.92
C PRO A 162 9.67 26.98 18.79
N ALA A 163 10.17 27.28 17.58
CA ALA A 163 11.59 27.35 17.25
C ALA A 163 12.38 26.06 17.57
N LEU A 164 11.74 24.90 17.38
CA LEU A 164 12.42 23.62 17.52
C LEU A 164 13.38 23.41 16.36
N LYS A 165 14.66 23.15 16.68
CA LYS A 165 15.73 22.96 15.70
C LYS A 165 16.10 21.50 15.57
N ILE A 166 16.28 21.05 14.33
CA ILE A 166 16.53 19.65 14.02
C ILE A 166 17.84 19.13 14.63
N GLU A 167 18.86 19.97 14.76
CA GLU A 167 20.13 19.63 15.39
C GLU A 167 19.95 19.28 16.87
N ASN A 168 19.05 19.99 17.56
CA ASN A 168 18.73 19.71 18.97
C ASN A 168 17.90 18.43 19.11
N VAL A 169 17.02 18.15 18.14
CA VAL A 169 16.21 16.93 18.11
C VAL A 169 17.09 15.69 17.89
N LEU A 170 18.07 15.78 16.96
CA LEU A 170 18.99 14.70 16.62
C LEU A 170 20.17 14.54 17.60
N ALA A 171 20.28 15.42 18.59
CA ALA A 171 21.24 15.27 19.69
C ALA A 171 20.75 14.25 20.74
N GLU A 172 19.44 14.03 20.83
CA GLU A 172 18.81 13.21 21.86
C GLU A 172 18.62 11.76 21.40
N GLU A 173 19.21 10.80 22.11
CA GLU A 173 19.11 9.36 21.77
C GLU A 173 17.66 8.85 21.80
N ASN A 174 16.83 9.42 22.68
CA ASN A 174 15.43 9.06 22.85
C ASN A 174 14.58 9.31 21.60
N ILE A 175 14.97 10.25 20.72
CA ILE A 175 14.23 10.52 19.49
C ILE A 175 14.47 9.42 18.46
N PHE A 176 15.72 8.93 18.35
CA PHE A 176 16.02 7.79 17.48
C PHE A 176 15.31 6.53 17.97
N GLN A 177 15.28 6.31 19.28
CA GLN A 177 14.54 5.20 19.90
C GLN A 177 13.04 5.32 19.61
N LEU A 178 12.45 6.50 19.79
CA LEU A 178 11.05 6.76 19.45
C LEU A 178 10.73 6.43 17.98
N LEU A 179 11.57 6.88 17.05
CA LEU A 179 11.36 6.67 15.61
C LEU A 179 11.41 5.19 15.20
N LEU A 180 12.28 4.43 15.86
CA LEU A 180 12.41 2.98 15.69
C LEU A 180 11.41 2.18 16.53
N GLN A 181 10.61 2.86 17.36
CA GLN A 181 9.71 2.27 18.35
C GLN A 181 10.43 1.41 19.42
N GLU A 182 11.70 1.70 19.67
CA GLU A 182 12.52 1.07 20.69
C GLU A 182 12.37 1.78 22.05
N GLN A 183 12.48 1.02 23.15
CA GLN A 183 12.44 1.59 24.50
C GLN A 183 13.85 1.91 24.99
N ASP A 184 14.58 0.96 25.57
CA ASP A 184 15.84 1.25 26.26
C ASP A 184 17.09 0.71 25.53
N LEU A 185 16.97 0.45 24.23
CA LEU A 185 18.08 -0.08 23.44
C LEU A 185 19.09 1.03 23.13
N LYS A 186 20.36 0.80 23.48
CA LYS A 186 21.46 1.69 23.05
C LYS A 186 21.71 1.49 21.56
N LEU A 187 21.48 2.54 20.77
CA LEU A 187 21.53 2.45 19.33
C LEU A 187 22.97 2.59 18.81
N GLY A 188 23.33 1.73 17.86
CA GLY A 188 24.60 1.83 17.14
C GLY A 188 24.70 3.11 16.32
N HIS A 189 25.92 3.60 16.09
CA HIS A 189 26.15 4.83 15.31
C HIS A 189 25.57 4.74 13.90
N GLN A 190 25.76 3.61 13.21
CA GLN A 190 25.24 3.40 11.84
C GLN A 190 23.72 3.56 11.76
N VAL A 191 22.97 3.05 12.73
CA VAL A 191 21.50 3.19 12.78
C VAL A 191 21.12 4.65 12.96
N LYS A 192 21.80 5.38 13.86
CA LYS A 192 21.55 6.81 14.07
C LYS A 192 21.91 7.64 12.84
N ASP A 193 22.96 7.27 12.12
CA ASP A 193 23.36 7.97 10.88
C ASP A 193 22.33 7.72 9.77
N HIS A 194 21.80 6.49 9.65
CA HIS A 194 20.71 6.19 8.71
C HIS A 194 19.45 7.03 8.96
N ILE A 195 19.11 7.33 10.23
CA ILE A 195 17.99 8.21 10.57
C ILE A 195 18.31 9.67 10.28
N ARG A 196 19.56 10.11 10.48
CA ARG A 196 19.99 11.47 10.10
C ARG A 196 19.87 11.70 8.60
N ASP A 197 20.14 10.67 7.79
CA ASP A 197 19.94 10.72 6.34
C ASP A 197 18.44 10.75 5.93
N SER A 198 17.52 10.48 6.87
CA SER A 198 16.06 10.57 6.69
C SER A 198 15.45 11.93 7.05
N VAL A 199 16.26 12.96 7.18
CA VAL A 199 15.79 14.27 7.64
C VAL A 199 15.49 15.16 6.44
N TYR A 200 14.27 15.68 6.39
CA TYR A 200 13.78 16.50 5.29
C TYR A 200 13.28 17.84 5.83
N GLN A 201 14.00 18.90 5.49
CA GLN A 201 13.70 20.27 5.88
C GLN A 201 13.45 21.12 4.63
N TYR A 202 12.42 21.97 4.67
CA TYR A 202 12.11 22.95 3.64
C TYR A 202 12.45 24.37 4.11
N SER A 203 12.14 24.69 5.36
CA SER A 203 12.46 25.97 6.00
C SER A 203 13.09 25.78 7.38
N ASP A 204 13.61 26.86 7.95
CA ASP A 204 14.19 26.86 9.29
C ASP A 204 13.21 26.48 10.43
N ASN A 205 11.91 26.43 10.14
CA ASN A 205 10.82 26.21 11.09
C ASN A 205 9.99 24.95 10.78
N ASP A 206 10.43 24.11 9.84
CA ASP A 206 9.82 22.81 9.58
C ASP A 206 10.90 21.73 9.47
N PHE A 207 10.52 20.50 9.76
CA PHE A 207 11.28 19.32 9.38
C PHE A 207 10.39 18.08 9.48
N VAL A 208 10.80 17.05 8.75
CA VAL A 208 10.20 15.72 8.80
C VAL A 208 11.32 14.70 8.91
N ILE A 209 11.19 13.77 9.84
CA ILE A 209 12.05 12.58 9.93
C ILE A 209 11.18 11.37 9.60
N ILE A 210 11.59 10.56 8.62
CA ILE A 210 10.80 9.43 8.12
C ILE A 210 11.60 8.14 8.26
N ASP A 211 11.10 7.21 9.06
CA ASP A 211 11.65 5.86 9.17
C ASP A 211 10.64 4.81 8.64
N TRP A 212 11.03 3.54 8.64
CA TRP A 212 10.19 2.40 8.28
C TRP A 212 8.98 2.24 9.21
N SER A 213 9.16 2.46 10.52
CA SER A 213 8.12 2.19 11.52
C SER A 213 7.34 3.42 11.95
N SER A 214 7.93 4.62 11.86
CA SER A 214 7.25 5.86 12.22
C SER A 214 7.90 7.11 11.63
N ALA A 215 7.20 8.24 11.72
CA ALA A 215 7.71 9.55 11.34
C ALA A 215 7.51 10.60 12.43
N LEU A 216 8.39 11.59 12.48
CA LEU A 216 8.25 12.80 13.29
C LEU A 216 8.06 14.00 12.35
N VAL A 217 6.95 14.72 12.52
CA VAL A 217 6.58 15.89 11.71
C VAL A 217 6.56 17.12 12.60
N TYR A 218 7.32 18.14 12.23
CA TYR A 218 7.28 19.47 12.82
C TYR A 218 7.00 20.48 11.71
N SER A 219 5.82 21.10 11.74
CA SER A 219 5.43 22.16 10.81
C SER A 219 4.23 22.90 11.37
N GLU A 220 4.17 24.22 11.18
CA GLU A 220 3.00 25.03 11.56
C GLU A 220 1.85 24.86 10.56
N ASP A 221 2.15 24.95 9.25
CA ASP A 221 1.12 25.03 8.21
C ASP A 221 0.85 23.68 7.51
N ASP A 222 1.90 22.94 7.15
CA ASP A 222 1.82 21.82 6.20
C ASP A 222 1.79 20.44 6.86
N LYS A 223 1.63 20.37 8.19
CA LYS A 223 1.67 19.10 8.96
C LYS A 223 0.69 18.04 8.46
N GLN A 224 -0.49 18.48 8.01
CA GLN A 224 -1.52 17.56 7.49
C GLN A 224 -1.20 17.07 6.08
N ASP A 225 -0.69 17.95 5.23
CA ASP A 225 -0.32 17.59 3.85
C ASP A 225 0.86 16.61 3.86
N ILE A 226 1.85 16.82 4.74
CA ILE A 226 2.98 15.89 4.94
C ILE A 226 2.48 14.51 5.38
N ALA A 227 1.60 14.46 6.39
CA ALA A 227 1.03 13.19 6.85
C ALA A 227 0.21 12.49 5.76
N ASP A 228 -0.53 13.25 4.94
CA ASP A 228 -1.30 12.73 3.80
C ASP A 228 -0.38 12.13 2.70
N VAL A 229 0.79 12.72 2.47
CA VAL A 229 1.79 12.20 1.52
C VAL A 229 2.41 10.90 2.02
N ILE A 230 2.77 10.83 3.31
CA ILE A 230 3.32 9.61 3.92
C ILE A 230 2.27 8.49 3.88
N GLU A 231 1.03 8.79 4.25
CA GLU A 231 -0.11 7.86 4.16
C GLU A 231 -0.30 7.35 2.74
N PHE A 232 -0.19 8.20 1.72
CA PHE A 232 -0.31 7.78 0.33
C PHE A 232 0.79 6.79 -0.08
N ALA A 233 2.03 7.00 0.36
CA ALA A 233 3.11 6.06 0.12
C ALA A 233 2.89 4.71 0.84
N LEU A 234 2.31 4.71 2.05
CA LEU A 234 1.93 3.48 2.74
C LEU A 234 0.81 2.73 2.02
N CYS A 235 -0.20 3.43 1.48
CA CYS A 235 -1.24 2.81 0.66
C CYS A 235 -0.64 2.12 -0.57
N GLN A 236 0.40 2.68 -1.20
CA GLN A 236 1.07 2.01 -2.32
C GLN A 236 1.84 0.76 -1.90
N LEU A 237 2.52 0.82 -0.74
CA LEU A 237 3.20 -0.36 -0.21
C LEU A 237 2.21 -1.51 -0.01
N LEU A 238 1.07 -1.23 0.64
CA LEU A 238 0.00 -2.20 0.88
C LEU A 238 -0.46 -2.85 -0.42
N GLU A 239 -0.81 -2.03 -1.42
CA GLU A 239 -1.32 -2.49 -2.71
C GLU A 239 -0.31 -3.39 -3.43
N LEU A 240 0.96 -2.96 -3.52
CA LEU A 240 1.99 -3.77 -4.15
C LEU A 240 2.19 -5.11 -3.44
N ARG A 241 2.13 -5.14 -2.10
CA ARG A 241 2.19 -6.39 -1.34
C ARG A 241 0.98 -7.28 -1.58
N TYR A 242 -0.22 -6.70 -1.65
CA TYR A 242 -1.42 -7.45 -1.99
C TYR A 242 -1.29 -8.10 -3.38
N TYR A 243 -0.87 -7.34 -4.40
CA TYR A 243 -0.69 -7.91 -5.75
C TYR A 243 0.44 -8.92 -5.82
N ASP A 244 1.51 -8.71 -5.06
CA ASP A 244 2.60 -9.69 -4.95
C ASP A 244 2.09 -11.05 -4.43
N ASP A 245 1.24 -11.06 -3.38
CA ASP A 245 0.59 -12.25 -2.83
C ASP A 245 -0.44 -12.86 -3.81
N GLN A 246 -1.28 -12.03 -4.46
CA GLN A 246 -2.24 -12.52 -5.46
C GLN A 246 -1.52 -13.19 -6.64
N LEU A 247 -0.48 -12.56 -7.19
CA LEU A 247 0.31 -13.10 -8.29
C LEU A 247 1.00 -14.41 -7.89
N ASP A 248 1.52 -14.52 -6.66
CA ASP A 248 2.09 -15.77 -6.17
C ASP A 248 1.07 -16.89 -6.09
N ARG A 249 -0.13 -16.62 -5.58
CA ARG A 249 -1.21 -17.61 -5.52
C ARG A 249 -1.58 -18.09 -6.93
N GLN A 250 -1.75 -17.17 -7.87
CA GLN A 250 -2.12 -17.49 -9.25
C GLN A 250 -1.01 -18.27 -9.98
N LEU A 251 0.24 -17.86 -9.85
CA LEU A 251 1.39 -18.57 -10.41
C LEU A 251 1.49 -19.99 -9.84
N ASN A 252 1.30 -20.17 -8.53
CA ASN A 252 1.32 -21.48 -7.90
C ASN A 252 0.22 -22.42 -8.42
N VAL A 253 -0.98 -21.91 -8.70
CA VAL A 253 -2.09 -22.69 -9.30
C VAL A 253 -1.73 -23.11 -10.73
N LEU A 254 -1.18 -22.21 -11.53
CA LEU A 254 -0.71 -22.52 -12.89
C LEU A 254 0.38 -23.59 -12.86
N TYR A 255 1.41 -23.43 -12.03
CA TYR A 255 2.51 -24.40 -11.93
C TYR A 255 2.05 -25.78 -11.46
N LYS A 256 1.14 -25.86 -10.47
CA LYS A 256 0.57 -27.16 -10.04
C LYS A 256 -0.22 -27.83 -11.14
N SER A 257 -1.00 -27.05 -11.89
CA SER A 257 -1.80 -27.54 -13.01
C SER A 257 -0.92 -28.06 -14.15
N ILE A 258 0.26 -27.47 -14.36
CA ILE A 258 1.28 -27.95 -15.30
C ILE A 258 1.85 -29.31 -14.84
N GLN A 259 2.23 -29.43 -13.56
CA GLN A 259 2.88 -30.64 -13.03
C GLN A 259 1.95 -31.86 -12.90
N GLN A 260 0.66 -31.64 -12.62
CA GLN A 260 -0.29 -32.75 -12.38
C GLN A 260 -0.82 -33.42 -13.65
N ASN A 261 -0.60 -32.82 -14.81
CA ASN A 261 -1.03 -33.42 -16.07
C ASN A 261 0.06 -34.35 -16.63
N SER A 262 -0.28 -35.64 -16.81
CA SER A 262 0.56 -36.61 -17.52
C SER A 262 0.95 -36.07 -18.92
N PRO A 263 2.15 -36.37 -19.45
CA PRO A 263 2.62 -35.86 -20.74
C PRO A 263 1.67 -36.10 -21.92
N SER A 264 0.78 -37.10 -21.84
CA SER A 264 -0.26 -37.35 -22.88
C SER A 264 -1.50 -36.44 -22.77
N VAL A 265 -1.84 -35.93 -21.59
CA VAL A 265 -2.99 -35.04 -21.32
C VAL A 265 -2.57 -33.57 -21.35
N PHE A 266 -1.28 -33.32 -21.13
CA PHE A 266 -0.63 -32.00 -21.15
C PHE A 266 -0.83 -31.28 -22.51
N THR A 267 -0.77 -32.01 -23.62
CA THR A 267 -0.93 -31.47 -24.98
C THR A 267 -2.33 -30.92 -25.30
N ALA A 268 -3.39 -31.43 -24.67
CA ALA A 268 -4.77 -30.99 -24.94
C ALA A 268 -5.15 -29.69 -24.21
N ASN A 269 -4.41 -29.35 -23.14
CA ASN A 269 -4.76 -28.25 -22.23
C ASN A 269 -3.85 -27.02 -22.37
N TYR A 270 -2.84 -27.02 -23.24
CA TYR A 270 -1.94 -25.86 -23.45
C TYR A 270 -2.69 -24.58 -23.82
N SER A 271 -3.71 -24.68 -24.69
CA SER A 271 -4.54 -23.54 -25.07
C SER A 271 -5.32 -22.96 -23.89
N LYS A 272 -5.72 -23.82 -22.96
CA LYS A 272 -6.38 -23.42 -21.72
C LYS A 272 -5.39 -22.71 -20.79
N PHE A 273 -4.19 -23.25 -20.58
CA PHE A 273 -3.18 -22.63 -19.73
C PHE A 273 -2.65 -21.30 -20.28
N ALA A 274 -2.42 -21.21 -21.60
CA ALA A 274 -2.06 -19.95 -22.26
C ALA A 274 -3.14 -18.88 -22.05
N LYS A 275 -4.40 -19.26 -22.22
CA LYS A 275 -5.55 -18.36 -22.02
C LYS A 275 -5.68 -17.93 -20.56
N GLU A 276 -5.54 -18.85 -19.61
CA GLU A 276 -5.59 -18.54 -18.17
C GLU A 276 -4.45 -17.58 -17.77
N ALA A 277 -3.21 -17.85 -18.20
CA ALA A 277 -2.08 -16.96 -17.94
C ALA A 277 -2.26 -15.57 -18.58
N SER A 278 -2.78 -15.51 -19.81
CA SER A 278 -3.11 -14.26 -20.51
C SER A 278 -4.17 -13.44 -19.75
N LEU A 279 -5.23 -14.09 -19.27
CA LEU A 279 -6.28 -13.41 -18.51
C LEU A 279 -5.74 -12.81 -17.20
N ILE A 280 -4.98 -13.61 -16.44
CA ILE A 280 -4.36 -13.12 -15.20
C ILE A 280 -3.42 -11.95 -15.50
N TYR A 281 -2.61 -12.03 -16.57
CA TYR A 281 -1.73 -10.94 -16.97
C TYR A 281 -2.51 -9.66 -17.30
N ILE A 282 -3.60 -9.75 -18.07
CA ILE A 282 -4.42 -8.59 -18.45
C ILE A 282 -5.06 -7.97 -17.21
N ASP A 283 -5.71 -8.79 -16.38
CA ASP A 283 -6.42 -8.32 -15.18
C ASP A 283 -5.46 -7.62 -14.22
N MET A 284 -4.28 -8.21 -13.97
CA MET A 284 -3.30 -7.64 -13.05
C MET A 284 -2.60 -6.41 -13.64
N SER A 285 -2.36 -6.37 -14.96
CA SER A 285 -1.77 -5.20 -15.62
C SER A 285 -2.68 -3.98 -15.56
N GLU A 286 -4.00 -4.15 -15.74
CA GLU A 286 -4.97 -3.04 -15.59
C GLU A 286 -4.88 -2.43 -14.18
N ILE A 287 -4.74 -3.30 -13.17
CA ILE A 287 -4.70 -2.86 -11.78
C ILE A 287 -3.39 -2.13 -11.46
N ILE A 288 -2.24 -2.64 -11.90
CA ILE A 288 -0.95 -1.94 -11.74
C ILE A 288 -0.99 -0.58 -12.46
N GLU A 289 -1.57 -0.51 -13.66
CA GLU A 289 -1.73 0.76 -14.37
C GLU A 289 -2.56 1.76 -13.56
N ARG A 290 -3.58 1.30 -12.82
CA ARG A 290 -4.40 2.14 -11.93
C ARG A 290 -3.59 2.71 -10.78
N ILE A 291 -2.75 1.89 -10.14
CA ILE A 291 -1.83 2.34 -9.09
C ILE A 291 -0.90 3.42 -9.66
N GLU A 292 -0.25 3.15 -10.79
CA GLU A 292 0.67 4.09 -11.45
C GLU A 292 -0.01 5.39 -11.87
N ASN A 293 -1.25 5.33 -12.36
CA ASN A 293 -2.02 6.50 -12.76
C ASN A 293 -2.39 7.40 -11.58
N SER A 294 -2.56 6.83 -10.38
CA SER A 294 -2.77 7.61 -9.14
C SER A 294 -1.53 8.45 -8.75
N LEU A 295 -0.34 8.11 -9.27
CA LEU A 295 0.94 8.76 -8.95
C LEU A 295 1.20 10.07 -9.70
N LYS A 296 0.47 10.32 -10.80
CA LYS A 296 0.96 11.20 -11.88
C LYS A 296 1.09 12.69 -11.55
N ILE A 297 0.62 13.18 -10.39
CA ILE A 297 0.79 14.58 -10.01
C ILE A 297 1.04 14.67 -8.50
N ILE A 298 2.23 15.10 -8.11
CA ILE A 298 2.50 15.71 -6.81
C ILE A 298 2.89 17.16 -7.13
N GLY A 299 1.97 18.08 -6.90
CA GLY A 299 2.05 19.46 -7.42
C GLY A 299 3.13 20.35 -6.80
N ASP A 300 3.78 19.93 -5.70
CA ASP A 300 4.82 20.69 -5.01
C ASP A 300 6.13 19.88 -4.93
N PHE A 301 7.26 20.54 -5.15
CA PHE A 301 8.59 19.95 -5.06
C PHE A 301 8.87 19.35 -3.66
N PHE A 302 8.43 20.01 -2.59
CA PHE A 302 8.65 19.51 -1.23
C PHE A 302 7.85 18.24 -0.97
N TYR A 303 6.57 18.21 -1.34
CA TYR A 303 5.75 16.99 -1.22
C TYR A 303 6.28 15.85 -2.09
N ALA A 304 6.82 16.16 -3.28
CA ALA A 304 7.47 15.14 -4.11
C ALA A 304 8.74 14.59 -3.44
N LYS A 305 9.49 15.41 -2.70
CA LYS A 305 10.65 14.98 -1.90
C LYS A 305 10.23 14.07 -0.76
N ILE A 306 9.20 14.44 0.01
CA ILE A 306 8.62 13.61 1.08
C ILE A 306 8.11 12.28 0.53
N PHE A 307 7.38 12.30 -0.58
CA PHE A 307 6.88 11.08 -1.22
C PHE A 307 8.00 10.13 -1.66
N ARG A 308 9.05 10.65 -2.31
CA ARG A 308 10.24 9.86 -2.68
C ARG A 308 10.95 9.28 -1.46
N ALA A 309 11.06 10.09 -0.40
CA ALA A 309 11.64 9.65 0.86
C ALA A 309 10.86 8.51 1.50
N SER A 310 9.53 8.66 1.59
CA SER A 310 8.64 7.62 2.12
C SER A 310 8.71 6.34 1.30
N THR A 311 8.56 6.42 -0.01
CA THR A 311 8.61 5.24 -0.90
C THR A 311 9.97 4.53 -0.87
N GLN A 312 11.07 5.27 -0.74
CA GLN A 312 12.40 4.69 -0.53
C GLN A 312 12.50 4.00 0.83
N ARG A 313 12.04 4.65 1.91
CA ARG A 313 12.09 4.08 3.26
C ARG A 313 11.23 2.82 3.37
N PHE A 314 10.03 2.85 2.81
CA PHE A 314 9.10 1.72 2.73
C PHE A 314 9.50 0.66 1.71
N ARG A 315 10.62 0.82 1.00
CA ARG A 315 11.12 -0.12 -0.02
C ARG A 315 10.07 -0.48 -1.07
N VAL A 316 9.22 0.49 -1.43
CA VAL A 316 8.13 0.32 -2.42
C VAL A 316 8.68 -0.19 -3.75
N GLN A 317 9.88 0.26 -4.14
CA GLN A 317 10.54 -0.18 -5.38
C GLN A 317 10.87 -1.67 -5.39
N ASP A 318 11.20 -2.28 -4.25
CA ASP A 318 11.54 -3.70 -4.19
C ASP A 318 10.29 -4.57 -4.42
N TRP A 319 9.16 -4.14 -3.86
CA TRP A 319 7.86 -4.77 -4.10
C TRP A 319 7.40 -4.58 -5.54
N GLN A 320 7.56 -3.39 -6.10
CA GLN A 320 7.26 -3.13 -7.51
C GLN A 320 8.06 -4.06 -8.44
N GLN A 321 9.38 -4.19 -8.21
CA GLN A 321 10.22 -5.10 -8.99
C GLN A 321 9.79 -6.57 -8.86
N SER A 322 9.35 -6.98 -7.67
CA SER A 322 8.83 -8.35 -7.45
C SER A 322 7.56 -8.60 -8.28
N VAL A 323 6.60 -7.67 -8.24
CA VAL A 323 5.36 -7.70 -9.02
C VAL A 323 5.66 -7.73 -10.52
N ASP A 324 6.52 -6.82 -11.01
CA ASP A 324 6.90 -6.74 -12.43
C ASP A 324 7.51 -8.06 -12.93
N LYS A 325 8.37 -8.68 -12.11
CA LYS A 325 8.97 -9.98 -12.42
C LYS A 325 7.91 -11.09 -12.49
N LYS A 326 6.93 -11.11 -11.58
CA LYS A 326 5.83 -12.09 -11.58
C LYS A 326 4.91 -11.91 -12.79
N LEU A 327 4.58 -10.67 -13.15
CA LEU A 327 3.83 -10.34 -14.37
C LEU A 327 4.57 -10.79 -15.62
N LYS A 328 5.87 -10.52 -15.69
CA LYS A 328 6.72 -11.00 -16.80
C LYS A 328 6.70 -12.52 -16.91
N ASN A 329 6.81 -13.24 -15.79
CA ASN A 329 6.73 -14.70 -15.80
C ASN A 329 5.39 -15.21 -16.36
N LEU A 330 4.26 -14.57 -16.02
CA LEU A 330 2.96 -14.92 -16.58
C LEU A 330 2.91 -14.70 -18.10
N ALA A 331 3.46 -13.57 -18.58
CA ALA A 331 3.55 -13.29 -20.01
C ALA A 331 4.42 -14.33 -20.73
N ASP A 332 5.58 -14.67 -20.18
CA ASP A 332 6.50 -15.66 -20.74
C ASP A 332 5.86 -17.06 -20.80
N ILE A 333 5.15 -17.49 -19.74
CA ILE A 333 4.39 -18.75 -19.70
C ILE A 333 3.33 -18.78 -20.81
N SER A 334 2.60 -17.67 -20.99
CA SER A 334 1.59 -17.57 -22.04
C SER A 334 2.19 -17.73 -23.44
N VAL A 335 3.34 -17.09 -23.70
CA VAL A 335 4.06 -17.20 -24.98
C VAL A 335 4.56 -18.62 -25.23
N ILE A 336 5.15 -19.28 -24.22
CA ILE A 336 5.65 -20.65 -24.33
C ILE A 336 4.52 -21.61 -24.73
N PHE A 337 3.38 -21.54 -24.06
CA PHE A 337 2.25 -22.40 -24.39
C PHE A 337 1.64 -22.09 -25.76
N GLN A 338 1.61 -20.81 -26.17
CA GLN A 338 1.14 -20.43 -27.49
C GLN A 338 2.04 -21.00 -28.60
N ASN A 339 3.36 -21.02 -28.39
CA ASN A 339 4.32 -21.59 -29.33
C ASN A 339 4.16 -23.12 -29.46
N GLU A 340 3.99 -23.84 -28.35
CA GLU A 340 3.71 -25.29 -28.37
C GLU A 340 2.44 -25.65 -29.15
N ILE A 341 1.39 -24.83 -29.05
CA ILE A 341 0.15 -25.01 -29.82
C ILE A 341 0.40 -24.83 -31.32
N ASN A 342 1.19 -23.82 -31.69
CA ASN A 342 1.52 -23.54 -33.09
C ASN A 342 2.39 -24.66 -33.68
N GLU A 343 3.40 -25.13 -32.96
CA GLU A 343 4.22 -26.28 -33.36
C GLU A 343 3.37 -27.55 -33.55
N LYS A 344 2.41 -27.81 -32.65
CA LYS A 344 1.48 -28.95 -32.81
C LYS A 344 0.58 -28.81 -34.03
N ARG A 345 0.07 -27.62 -34.31
CA ARG A 345 -0.72 -27.35 -35.53
C ARG A 345 0.14 -27.58 -36.78
N ASN A 346 1.38 -27.12 -36.77
CA ASN A 346 2.33 -27.34 -37.87
C ASN A 346 2.62 -28.83 -38.06
N GLN A 347 2.91 -29.57 -36.98
CA GLN A 347 3.12 -31.02 -37.03
C GLN A 347 1.87 -31.77 -37.53
N MET A 348 0.66 -31.34 -37.15
CA MET A 348 -0.58 -31.91 -37.66
C MET A 348 -0.76 -31.63 -39.15
N MET A 349 -0.46 -30.41 -39.60
CA MET A 349 -0.46 -30.08 -41.03
C MET A 349 0.56 -30.93 -41.80
N GLU A 350 1.74 -31.16 -41.24
CA GLU A 350 2.76 -32.04 -41.83
C GLU A 350 2.25 -33.48 -41.96
N ILE A 351 1.65 -34.04 -40.90
CA ILE A 351 1.05 -35.38 -40.94
C ILE A 351 -0.07 -35.45 -41.99
N VAL A 352 -0.94 -34.44 -42.08
CA VAL A 352 -2.00 -34.38 -43.10
C VAL A 352 -1.39 -34.39 -44.51
N ILE A 353 -0.33 -33.61 -44.75
CA ILE A 353 0.39 -33.59 -46.04
C ILE A 353 0.99 -34.98 -46.34
N ILE A 354 1.68 -35.59 -45.37
CA ILE A 354 2.28 -36.94 -45.52
C ILE A 354 1.20 -37.98 -45.85
N VAL A 355 0.05 -37.95 -45.16
CA VAL A 355 -1.07 -38.87 -45.41
C VAL A 355 -1.68 -38.66 -46.79
N LEU A 356 -1.90 -37.41 -47.20
CA LEU A 356 -2.40 -37.10 -48.55
C LEU A 356 -1.47 -37.64 -49.64
N ILE A 357 -0.16 -37.42 -49.49
CA ILE A 357 0.87 -37.96 -50.40
C ILE A 357 0.83 -39.49 -50.41
N ALA A 358 0.78 -40.12 -49.24
CA ALA A 358 0.74 -41.58 -49.13
C ALA A 358 -0.51 -42.18 -49.83
N VAL A 359 -1.68 -41.57 -49.65
CA VAL A 359 -2.93 -42.00 -50.29
C VAL A 359 -2.86 -41.88 -51.82
N GLU A 360 -2.17 -40.87 -52.36
CA GLU A 360 -2.01 -40.69 -53.80
C GLU A 360 -0.94 -41.64 -54.40
N VAL A 361 0.20 -41.78 -53.72
CA VAL A 361 1.37 -42.50 -54.23
C VAL A 361 1.22 -44.02 -54.11
N VAL A 362 0.63 -44.52 -53.01
CA VAL A 362 0.54 -45.98 -52.76
C VAL A 362 -0.24 -46.72 -53.86
N PRO A 363 -1.43 -46.27 -54.30
CA PRO A 363 -2.15 -46.91 -55.41
C PRO A 363 -1.38 -46.87 -56.73
N LEU A 364 -0.65 -45.78 -56.99
CA LEU A 364 0.14 -45.60 -58.21
C LEU A 364 1.32 -46.57 -58.26
N VAL A 365 1.99 -46.77 -57.12
CA VAL A 365 3.10 -47.73 -57.00
C VAL A 365 2.58 -49.17 -57.06
N LEU A 366 1.47 -49.48 -56.39
CA LEU A 366 0.87 -50.82 -56.43
C LEU A 366 0.48 -51.24 -57.86
N ARG A 367 -0.04 -50.31 -58.67
CA ARG A 367 -0.38 -50.53 -60.07
C ARG A 367 0.83 -50.72 -61.00
N PHE A 368 2.02 -50.32 -60.56
CA PHE A 368 3.26 -50.49 -61.32
C PHE A 368 4.01 -51.79 -60.96
N VAL A 369 3.76 -52.32 -59.76
CA VAL A 369 4.44 -53.51 -59.22
C VAL A 369 3.62 -54.79 -59.40
N PHE A 370 2.29 -54.69 -59.41
CA PHE A 370 1.34 -55.76 -59.73
C PHE A 370 0.57 -55.41 -61.00
#